data_AF-A0A137SRG4-F1
#
_entry.id   AF-A0A137SRG4-F1
#
_cell.length_a   1.000
_cell.length_b   1.000
_cell.length_c   1.000
_cell.angle_alpha   90.00
_cell.angle_beta   90.00
_cell.angle_gamma   90.00
#
_symmetry.space_group_name_H-M   'P 1'
#
loop_
_entity.id
_entity.type
_entity.pdbx_description
1 polymer ?
#
loop_
_entity_poly.entity_id
_entity_poly.type
_entity_poly.pdbx_seq_one_letter_code
_entity_poly.pdbx_strand_id
1 'polypeptide(L)'
;MNNEIAPVLDILEELKQDCKAISKAQAELRTTIAEQLSNPKGDSIKTQETVQIHLSKETQTKIKEHQLFILEALSESNKKLDPKFETLQQLISKQQKPIVFKNYSLFASVQLAERMLLLLVCGLVIVSCWFFGMGANKLQTASDFDLRYRYLRMQGKATTLDFAHLDSVFITNRNPNAILQMQQKVVDYEQALQRQAELLLQEDKIKQEQRELKMHLKK
;
A
#
# COMPACT_ATOMS: atom_id res chain seq x y z
N MET A 1 22.85 -15.17 -3.45
CA MET A 1 23.19 -13.77 -3.10
C MET A 1 24.13 -13.73 -1.88
N ASN A 2 25.05 -14.70 -1.73
CA ASN A 2 25.84 -14.89 -0.50
C ASN A 2 27.35 -14.62 -0.69
N ASN A 3 27.78 -14.23 -1.89
CA ASN A 3 29.20 -14.18 -2.26
C ASN A 3 29.90 -12.86 -1.86
N GLU A 4 29.15 -11.83 -1.46
CA GLU A 4 29.70 -10.50 -1.15
C GLU A 4 29.94 -10.24 0.35
N ILE A 5 29.36 -11.07 1.24
CA ILE A 5 29.54 -10.96 2.70
C ILE A 5 30.77 -11.74 3.17
N ALA A 6 31.15 -12.78 2.42
CA ALA A 6 32.33 -13.62 2.68
C ALA A 6 33.63 -12.82 2.93
N PRO A 7 34.02 -11.82 2.11
CA PRO A 7 35.27 -11.09 2.34
C PRO A 7 35.22 -10.17 3.56
N VAL A 8 34.06 -9.61 3.91
CA VAL A 8 33.90 -8.76 5.11
C VAL A 8 34.00 -9.61 6.38
N LEU A 9 33.40 -10.80 6.35
CA LEU A 9 33.43 -11.74 7.45
C LEU A 9 34.85 -12.27 7.70
N ASP A 10 35.57 -12.59 6.63
CA ASP A 10 36.95 -13.09 6.68
C ASP A 10 37.91 -12.06 7.31
N ILE A 11 37.84 -10.79 6.87
CA ILE A 11 38.66 -9.70 7.45
C ILE A 11 38.30 -9.46 8.93
N LEU A 12 37.01 -9.58 9.30
CA LEU A 12 36.57 -9.42 10.68
C LEU A 12 37.06 -10.56 11.58
N GLU A 13 37.04 -11.80 11.07
CA GLU A 13 37.56 -12.98 11.76
C GLU A 13 39.07 -12.86 11.97
N GLU A 14 39.80 -12.40 10.95
CA GLU A 14 41.24 -12.15 11.04
C GLU A 14 41.57 -11.04 12.04
N LEU A 15 40.83 -9.93 12.04
CA LEU A 15 41.00 -8.83 13.00
C LEU A 15 40.73 -9.28 14.45
N LYS A 16 39.70 -10.12 14.64
CA LYS A 16 39.37 -10.73 15.95
C LYS A 16 40.50 -11.63 16.43
N GLN A 17 41.12 -12.39 15.52
CA GLN A 17 42.22 -13.28 15.84
C GLN A 17 43.51 -12.50 16.19
N ASP A 18 43.80 -11.43 15.46
CA ASP A 18 44.91 -10.50 15.75
C ASP A 18 44.72 -9.80 17.11
N CYS A 19 43.52 -9.29 17.41
CA CYS A 19 43.20 -8.70 18.72
C CYS A 19 43.37 -9.70 19.87
N LYS A 20 43.02 -10.97 19.65
CA LYS A 20 43.22 -12.05 20.62
C LYS A 20 44.71 -12.33 20.86
N ALA A 21 45.52 -12.31 19.80
CA ALA A 21 46.97 -12.47 19.92
C ALA A 21 47.61 -11.30 20.68
N ILE A 22 47.20 -10.06 20.40
CA ILE A 22 47.67 -8.87 21.12
C ILE A 22 47.29 -8.94 22.61
N SER A 23 46.05 -9.32 22.93
CA SER A 23 45.61 -9.48 24.32
C SER A 23 46.43 -10.54 25.08
N LYS A 24 46.80 -11.63 24.41
CA LYS A 24 47.66 -12.67 24.98
C LYS A 24 49.09 -12.17 25.23
N ALA A 25 49.69 -11.49 24.26
CA ALA A 25 51.02 -10.90 24.42
C ALA A 25 51.04 -9.84 25.54
N GLN A 26 49.98 -9.04 25.68
CA GLN A 26 49.83 -8.09 26.78
C GLN A 26 49.73 -8.78 28.15
N ALA A 27 49.04 -9.92 28.24
CA ALA A 27 48.98 -10.72 29.47
C ALA A 27 50.36 -11.30 29.83
N GLU A 28 51.12 -11.80 28.85
CA GLU A 28 52.48 -12.33 29.05
C GLU A 28 53.47 -11.24 29.49
N LEU A 29 53.37 -10.03 28.92
CA LEU A 29 54.14 -8.88 29.38
C LEU A 29 53.78 -8.48 30.81
N ARG A 30 52.49 -8.50 31.18
CA ARG A 30 52.07 -8.23 32.57
C ARG A 30 52.60 -9.28 33.55
N THR A 31 52.61 -10.56 33.17
CA THR A 31 53.14 -11.63 34.03
C THR A 31 54.65 -11.55 34.21
N THR A 32 55.40 -11.25 33.15
CA THR A 32 56.86 -11.09 33.23
C THR A 32 57.26 -9.87 34.05
N ILE A 33 56.52 -8.76 33.95
CA ILE A 33 56.72 -7.58 34.81
C ILE A 33 56.42 -7.92 36.29
N ALA A 34 55.32 -8.65 36.56
CA ALA A 34 54.98 -9.06 37.92
C ALA A 34 56.04 -10.01 38.53
N GLU A 35 56.61 -10.91 37.73
CA GLU A 35 57.67 -11.82 38.14
C GLU A 35 58.98 -11.06 38.45
N GLN A 36 59.37 -10.11 37.60
CA GLN A 36 60.53 -9.22 37.84
C GLN A 36 60.38 -8.37 39.10
N LEU A 37 59.16 -7.93 39.44
CA LEU A 37 58.88 -7.16 40.66
C LEU A 37 58.90 -8.03 41.94
N SER A 38 58.74 -9.35 41.81
CA SER A 38 58.55 -10.28 42.93
C SER A 38 59.84 -10.91 43.49
N ASN A 39 61.02 -10.60 42.92
CA ASN A 39 62.28 -11.23 43.32
C ASN A 39 63.22 -10.27 44.08
N PRO A 40 62.97 -9.96 45.37
CA PRO A 40 63.94 -9.22 46.19
C PRO A 40 64.99 -10.21 46.71
N LYS A 41 66.18 -10.19 46.11
CA LYS A 41 67.33 -10.91 46.67
C LYS A 41 67.75 -10.22 47.97
N GLY A 42 67.45 -10.85 49.09
CA GLY A 42 67.78 -10.36 50.43
C GLY A 42 69.28 -10.36 50.70
N ASP A 43 69.77 -9.32 51.38
CA ASP A 43 70.26 -9.46 52.76
C ASP A 43 70.66 -8.12 53.41
N SER A 44 70.50 -8.09 54.74
CA SER A 44 71.20 -7.24 55.72
C SER A 44 70.87 -5.73 55.86
N ILE A 45 69.88 -5.47 56.71
CA ILE A 45 69.92 -4.68 57.97
C ILE A 45 70.96 -3.53 58.09
N LYS A 46 70.41 -2.32 58.36
CA LYS A 46 71.01 -1.06 58.85
C LYS A 46 71.74 -0.17 57.83
N THR A 47 71.00 0.46 56.92
CA THR A 47 71.17 1.85 56.39
C THR A 47 69.92 2.20 55.57
N GLN A 48 68.82 2.59 56.22
CA GLN A 48 67.47 2.40 55.66
C GLN A 48 66.77 3.65 55.08
N GLU A 49 67.38 4.84 55.13
CA GLU A 49 66.74 6.07 54.59
C GLU A 49 67.35 6.56 53.27
N THR A 50 68.65 6.43 53.04
CA THR A 50 69.28 6.87 51.77
C THR A 50 69.19 5.82 50.65
N VAL A 51 69.24 4.52 50.99
CA VAL A 51 69.11 3.42 50.03
C VAL A 51 67.66 3.24 49.55
N GLN A 52 66.67 3.49 50.42
CA GLN A 52 65.25 3.42 50.04
C GLN A 52 64.86 4.47 48.98
N ILE A 53 65.38 5.69 49.09
CA ILE A 53 65.08 6.75 48.12
C ILE A 53 65.75 6.44 46.77
N HIS A 54 66.94 5.82 46.77
CA HIS A 54 67.63 5.42 45.55
C HIS A 54 66.94 4.23 44.86
N LEU A 55 66.52 3.23 45.63
CA LEU A 55 65.73 2.09 45.15
C LEU A 55 64.34 2.53 44.66
N SER A 56 63.72 3.50 45.32
CA SER A 56 62.44 4.12 44.90
C SER A 56 62.57 4.90 43.58
N LYS A 57 63.68 5.63 43.38
CA LYS A 57 63.96 6.29 42.09
C LYS A 57 64.27 5.28 40.98
N GLU A 58 65.06 4.25 41.26
CA GLU A 58 65.43 3.22 40.28
C GLU A 58 64.23 2.35 39.85
N THR A 59 63.36 1.99 40.79
CA THR A 59 62.09 1.31 40.49
C THR A 59 61.15 2.21 39.70
N GLN A 60 61.09 3.52 40.00
CA GLN A 60 60.31 4.48 39.23
C GLN A 60 60.82 4.67 37.80
N THR A 61 62.14 4.69 37.56
CA THR A 61 62.71 4.75 36.21
C THR A 61 62.41 3.48 35.42
N LYS A 62 62.54 2.30 36.04
CA LYS A 62 62.17 1.01 35.41
C LYS A 62 60.67 0.92 35.08
N ILE A 63 59.80 1.42 35.97
CA ILE A 63 58.35 1.50 35.70
C ILE A 63 58.07 2.40 34.49
N LYS A 64 58.74 3.54 34.39
CA LYS A 64 58.58 4.47 33.25
C LYS A 64 59.09 3.85 31.94
N GLU A 65 60.20 3.14 31.96
CA GLU A 65 60.72 2.41 30.79
C GLU A 65 59.75 1.31 30.32
N HIS A 66 59.18 0.54 31.25
CA HIS A 66 58.15 -0.46 30.92
C HIS A 66 56.87 0.18 30.37
N GLN A 67 56.45 1.34 30.90
CA GLN A 67 55.32 2.08 30.32
C GLN A 67 55.63 2.57 28.89
N LEU A 68 56.85 3.04 28.65
CA LEU A 68 57.30 3.44 27.31
C LEU A 68 57.27 2.26 26.34
N PHE A 69 57.74 1.09 26.77
CA PHE A 69 57.73 -0.13 25.96
C PHE A 69 56.32 -0.63 25.64
N ILE A 70 55.40 -0.59 26.62
CA ILE A 70 53.99 -0.95 26.38
C ILE A 70 53.34 0.04 25.40
N LEU A 71 53.67 1.32 25.51
CA LEU A 71 53.14 2.34 24.60
C LEU A 71 53.66 2.15 23.17
N GLU A 72 54.95 1.80 23.03
CA GLU A 72 55.56 1.48 21.73
C GLU A 72 54.93 0.23 21.11
N ALA A 73 54.77 -0.85 21.88
CA ALA A 73 54.14 -2.08 21.41
C ALA A 73 52.66 -1.87 21.00
N LEU A 74 51.92 -1.05 21.75
CA LEU A 74 50.55 -0.67 21.38
C LEU A 74 50.51 0.17 20.11
N SER A 75 51.44 1.14 19.97
CA SER A 75 51.60 1.98 18.78
C SER A 75 51.90 1.14 17.54
N GLU A 76 52.80 0.17 17.65
CA GLU A 76 53.12 -0.75 16.54
C GLU A 76 51.93 -1.63 16.15
N SER A 77 51.16 -2.13 17.13
CA SER A 77 49.93 -2.89 16.85
C SER A 77 48.86 -2.02 16.16
N ASN A 78 48.72 -0.75 16.57
CA ASN A 78 47.72 0.15 16.02
C ASN A 78 48.03 0.48 14.55
N LYS A 79 49.31 0.71 14.22
CA LYS A 79 49.78 0.90 12.83
C LYS A 79 49.44 -0.28 11.92
N LYS A 80 49.39 -1.51 12.46
CA LYS A 80 49.03 -2.72 11.70
C LYS A 80 47.52 -2.86 11.50
N LEU A 81 46.72 -2.34 12.43
CA LEU A 81 45.26 -2.41 12.40
C LEU A 81 44.62 -1.30 11.55
N ASP A 82 45.20 -0.10 11.54
CA ASP A 82 44.73 1.06 10.76
C ASP A 82 44.38 0.73 9.28
N PRO A 83 45.24 0.07 8.48
CA PRO A 83 44.92 -0.24 7.08
C PRO A 83 43.78 -1.27 6.93
N LYS A 84 43.61 -2.16 7.92
CA LYS A 84 42.50 -3.14 7.92
C LYS A 84 41.17 -2.45 8.26
N PHE A 85 41.17 -1.45 9.14
CA PHE A 85 40.00 -0.63 9.40
C PHE A 85 39.60 0.21 8.19
N GLU A 86 40.57 0.77 7.46
CA GLU A 86 40.32 1.55 6.24
C GLU A 86 39.69 0.69 5.13
N THR A 87 40.21 -0.53 4.91
CA THR A 87 39.64 -1.47 3.94
C THR A 87 38.22 -1.93 4.31
N LEU A 88 37.96 -2.18 5.60
CA LEU A 88 36.60 -2.45 6.09
C LEU A 88 35.66 -1.26 5.86
N GLN A 89 36.11 -0.05 6.16
CA GLN A 89 35.33 1.17 5.94
C GLN A 89 35.01 1.37 4.45
N GLN A 90 35.97 1.06 3.57
CA GLN A 90 35.79 1.12 2.12
C GLN A 90 34.75 0.09 1.64
N LEU A 91 34.80 -1.16 2.13
CA LEU A 91 33.84 -2.21 1.83
C LEU A 91 32.42 -1.87 2.32
N ILE A 92 32.30 -1.35 3.55
CA ILE A 92 31.02 -0.90 4.12
C ILE A 92 30.45 0.24 3.28
N SER A 93 31.26 1.23 2.88
CA SER A 93 30.80 2.35 2.04
C SER A 93 30.31 1.87 0.66
N LYS A 94 30.94 0.83 0.10
CA LYS A 94 30.57 0.23 -1.18
C LYS A 94 29.31 -0.62 -1.08
N GLN A 95 29.04 -1.27 0.05
CA GLN A 95 27.80 -2.01 0.33
C GLN A 95 26.63 -1.11 0.77
N GLN A 96 26.89 -0.01 1.45
CA GLN A 96 25.84 0.92 1.89
C GLN A 96 25.23 1.70 0.71
N LYS A 97 26.04 2.07 -0.29
CA LYS A 97 25.58 2.71 -1.54
C LYS A 97 24.50 1.92 -2.31
N PRO A 98 24.66 0.60 -2.59
CA PRO A 98 23.66 -0.18 -3.30
C PRO A 98 22.38 -0.40 -2.49
N ILE A 99 22.46 -0.46 -1.16
CA ILE A 99 21.28 -0.59 -0.29
C ILE A 99 20.42 0.68 -0.35
N VAL A 100 21.03 1.86 -0.29
CA VAL A 100 20.32 3.15 -0.40
C VAL A 100 19.67 3.31 -1.78
N PHE A 101 20.38 2.93 -2.85
CA PHE A 101 19.86 3.04 -4.23
C PHE A 101 18.70 2.07 -4.50
N LYS A 102 18.76 0.84 -3.96
CA LYS A 102 17.69 -0.17 -4.11
C LYS A 102 16.39 0.29 -3.46
N ASN A 103 16.46 0.91 -2.28
CA ASN A 103 15.28 1.41 -1.55
C ASN A 103 14.61 2.59 -2.26
N TYR A 104 15.38 3.51 -2.85
CA TYR A 104 14.83 4.63 -3.62
C TYR A 104 14.10 4.16 -4.89
N SER A 105 14.64 3.15 -5.57
CA SER A 105 14.01 2.57 -6.77
C SER A 105 12.67 1.87 -6.46
N LEU A 106 12.58 1.16 -5.33
CA LEU A 106 11.35 0.50 -4.90
C LEU A 106 10.29 1.52 -4.50
N PHE A 107 10.67 2.56 -3.77
CA PHE A 107 9.77 3.64 -3.40
C PHE A 107 9.23 4.38 -4.64
N ALA A 108 10.09 4.69 -5.62
CA ALA A 108 9.69 5.30 -6.88
C ALA A 108 8.73 4.40 -7.68
N SER A 109 8.97 3.09 -7.71
CA SER A 109 8.09 2.14 -8.40
C SER A 109 6.72 2.02 -7.75
N VAL A 110 6.64 2.05 -6.41
CA VAL A 110 5.39 2.03 -5.65
C VAL A 110 4.60 3.32 -5.91
N GLN A 111 5.26 4.47 -5.88
CA GLN A 111 4.61 5.75 -6.15
C GLN A 111 4.13 5.89 -7.60
N LEU A 112 4.85 5.28 -8.56
CA LEU A 112 4.42 5.21 -9.95
C LEU A 112 3.20 4.28 -10.12
N ALA A 113 3.22 3.12 -9.46
CA ALA A 113 2.12 2.15 -9.48
C ALA A 113 0.84 2.74 -8.86
N GLU A 114 0.96 3.50 -7.77
CA GLU A 114 -0.16 4.21 -7.14
C GLU A 114 -0.79 5.22 -8.11
N ARG A 115 0.02 6.05 -8.80
CA ARG A 115 -0.48 7.00 -9.80
C ARG A 115 -1.16 6.31 -10.98
N MET A 116 -0.63 5.17 -11.44
CA MET A 116 -1.24 4.37 -12.49
C MET A 116 -2.57 3.76 -12.05
N LEU A 117 -2.66 3.30 -10.80
CA LEU A 117 -3.89 2.73 -10.24
C LEU A 117 -4.96 3.80 -10.03
N LEU A 118 -4.60 5.00 -9.58
CA LEU A 118 -5.51 6.15 -9.49
C LEU A 118 -6.04 6.57 -10.88
N LEU A 119 -5.17 6.64 -11.90
CA LEU A 119 -5.58 6.93 -13.28
C LEU A 119 -6.54 5.86 -13.81
N LEU A 120 -6.27 4.59 -13.54
CA LEU A 120 -7.12 3.47 -13.93
C LEU A 120 -8.51 3.58 -13.28
N VAL A 121 -8.57 3.83 -11.97
CA VAL A 121 -9.83 3.97 -11.24
C VAL A 121 -10.62 5.19 -11.74
N CYS A 122 -9.96 6.34 -11.92
CA CYS A 122 -10.60 7.53 -12.50
C CYS A 122 -11.15 7.25 -13.91
N GLY A 123 -10.38 6.55 -14.76
CA GLY A 123 -10.80 6.17 -16.11
C GLY A 123 -12.05 5.27 -16.09
N LEU A 124 -12.06 4.25 -15.22
CA LEU A 124 -13.21 3.36 -15.03
C LEU A 124 -14.46 4.12 -14.61
N VAL A 125 -14.33 5.10 -13.70
CA VAL A 125 -15.47 5.93 -13.26
C VAL A 125 -16.05 6.73 -14.44
N ILE A 126 -15.22 7.36 -15.27
CA ILE A 126 -15.69 8.14 -16.43
C ILE A 126 -16.39 7.23 -17.45
N VAL A 127 -15.80 6.08 -17.76
CA VAL A 127 -16.40 5.10 -18.69
C VAL A 127 -17.73 4.59 -18.14
N SER A 128 -17.81 4.30 -16.84
CA SER A 128 -19.06 3.85 -16.22
C SER A 128 -20.15 4.93 -16.24
N CYS A 129 -19.79 6.19 -15.97
CA CYS A 129 -20.69 7.34 -16.05
C CYS A 129 -21.20 7.54 -17.49
N TRP A 130 -20.32 7.45 -18.49
CA TRP A 130 -20.69 7.58 -19.89
C TRP A 130 -21.62 6.45 -20.35
N PHE A 131 -21.32 5.20 -19.96
CA PHE A 131 -22.14 4.04 -20.27
C PHE A 131 -23.55 4.18 -19.67
N PHE A 132 -23.66 4.61 -18.41
CA PHE A 132 -24.94 4.81 -17.75
C PHE A 132 -25.73 5.98 -18.35
N GLY A 133 -25.08 7.11 -18.62
CA GLY A 133 -25.70 8.28 -19.23
C GLY A 133 -26.27 7.99 -20.63
N MET A 134 -25.52 7.26 -21.46
CA MET A 134 -26.00 6.87 -22.80
C MET A 134 -27.12 5.82 -22.72
N GLY A 135 -27.05 4.89 -21.77
CA GLY A 135 -28.09 3.88 -21.55
C GLY A 135 -29.42 4.46 -21.07
N ALA A 136 -29.37 5.40 -20.13
CA ALA A 136 -30.56 6.07 -19.60
C ALA A 136 -31.32 6.85 -20.69
N ASN A 137 -30.58 7.53 -21.57
CA ASN A 137 -31.18 8.28 -22.70
C ASN A 137 -31.90 7.33 -23.69
N LYS A 138 -31.35 6.14 -23.95
CA LYS A 138 -31.97 5.15 -24.85
C LYS A 138 -33.22 4.52 -24.24
N LEU A 139 -33.19 4.17 -22.96
CA LEU A 139 -34.35 3.62 -22.25
C LEU A 139 -35.49 4.63 -22.17
N GLN A 140 -35.15 5.88 -21.87
CA GLN A 140 -36.12 6.97 -21.81
C GLN A 140 -36.73 7.26 -23.19
N THR A 141 -35.93 7.16 -24.25
CA THR A 141 -36.43 7.28 -25.63
C THR A 141 -37.44 6.18 -25.96
N ALA A 142 -37.19 4.93 -25.54
CA ALA A 142 -38.10 3.81 -25.77
C ALA A 142 -39.43 3.96 -25.02
N SER A 143 -39.40 4.37 -23.74
CA SER A 143 -40.61 4.65 -22.97
C SER A 143 -41.42 5.81 -23.55
N ASP A 144 -40.73 6.84 -24.03
CA ASP A 144 -41.35 8.01 -24.63
C ASP A 144 -42.09 7.64 -25.93
N PHE A 145 -41.54 6.74 -26.75
CA PHE A 145 -42.23 6.23 -27.95
C PHE A 145 -43.46 5.37 -27.63
N ASP A 146 -43.35 4.48 -26.64
CA ASP A 146 -44.48 3.64 -26.21
C ASP A 146 -45.65 4.49 -25.67
N LEU A 147 -45.36 5.49 -24.83
CA LEU A 147 -46.38 6.39 -24.31
C LEU A 147 -47.07 7.20 -25.42
N ARG A 148 -46.31 7.73 -26.39
CA ARG A 148 -46.88 8.44 -27.55
C ARG A 148 -47.83 7.55 -28.35
N TYR A 149 -47.43 6.29 -28.59
CA TYR A 149 -48.27 5.35 -29.34
C TYR A 149 -49.60 5.07 -28.61
N ARG A 150 -49.56 4.77 -27.31
CA ARG A 150 -50.78 4.52 -26.52
C ARG A 150 -51.68 5.75 -26.44
N TYR A 151 -51.10 6.93 -26.28
CA TYR A 151 -51.85 8.19 -26.26
C TYR A 151 -52.55 8.47 -27.60
N LEU A 152 -51.87 8.26 -28.72
CA LEU A 152 -52.47 8.38 -30.05
C LEU A 152 -53.59 7.35 -30.27
N ARG A 153 -53.41 6.13 -29.77
CA ARG A 153 -54.44 5.08 -29.81
C ARG A 153 -55.67 5.48 -29.02
N MET A 154 -55.49 6.09 -27.84
CA MET A 154 -56.58 6.64 -27.02
C MET A 154 -57.32 7.77 -27.76
N GLN A 155 -56.62 8.67 -28.45
CA GLN A 155 -57.25 9.77 -29.19
C GLN A 155 -58.11 9.28 -30.37
N GLY A 156 -57.83 8.11 -30.94
CA GLY A 156 -58.64 7.46 -31.98
C GLY A 156 -58.61 8.12 -33.36
N LYS A 157 -58.17 9.38 -33.47
CA LYS A 157 -57.89 10.11 -34.71
C LYS A 157 -56.60 10.92 -34.54
N ALA A 158 -55.53 10.46 -35.15
CA ALA A 158 -54.25 11.15 -35.09
C ALA A 158 -54.24 12.31 -36.10
N THR A 159 -54.29 13.56 -35.63
CA THR A 159 -54.18 14.73 -36.48
C THR A 159 -52.71 15.15 -36.59
N THR A 160 -52.32 15.77 -37.69
CA THR A 160 -50.95 16.34 -37.86
C THR A 160 -50.58 17.34 -36.74
N LEU A 161 -51.57 18.04 -36.19
CA LEU A 161 -51.41 18.92 -35.02
C LEU A 161 -51.08 18.14 -33.74
N ASP A 162 -51.69 16.97 -33.52
CA ASP A 162 -51.42 16.13 -32.34
C ASP A 162 -49.98 15.59 -32.37
N PHE A 163 -49.50 15.20 -33.56
CA PHE A 163 -48.10 14.81 -33.74
C PHE A 163 -47.14 15.97 -33.45
N ALA A 164 -47.41 17.17 -34.00
CA ALA A 164 -46.59 18.35 -33.73
C ALA A 164 -46.57 18.73 -32.24
N HIS A 165 -47.71 18.57 -31.55
CA HIS A 165 -47.80 18.80 -30.11
C HIS A 165 -47.00 17.77 -29.30
N LEU A 166 -47.11 16.48 -29.63
CA LEU A 166 -46.34 15.40 -28.99
C LEU A 166 -44.84 15.56 -29.25
N ASP A 167 -44.42 15.89 -30.46
CA ASP A 167 -43.01 16.15 -30.77
C ASP A 167 -42.48 17.36 -29.99
N SER A 168 -43.30 18.41 -29.81
CA SER A 168 -42.93 19.53 -28.95
C SER A 168 -42.75 19.11 -27.48
N VAL A 169 -43.69 18.34 -26.92
CA VAL A 169 -43.69 17.93 -25.51
C VAL A 169 -42.57 16.95 -25.16
N PHE A 170 -42.10 16.14 -26.12
CA PHE A 170 -41.10 15.09 -25.84
C PHE A 170 -39.73 15.35 -26.48
N ILE A 171 -39.63 16.07 -27.60
CA ILE A 171 -38.36 16.32 -28.33
C ILE A 171 -37.92 17.78 -28.18
N THR A 172 -38.74 18.74 -28.58
CA THR A 172 -38.31 20.15 -28.71
C THR A 172 -38.25 20.88 -27.36
N ASN A 173 -39.28 20.75 -26.54
CA ASN A 173 -39.38 21.39 -25.23
C ASN A 173 -39.92 20.39 -24.20
N ARG A 174 -39.03 19.50 -23.76
CA ARG A 174 -39.41 18.38 -22.91
C ARG A 174 -40.04 18.84 -21.61
N ASN A 175 -41.34 18.58 -21.45
CA ASN A 175 -42.10 18.99 -20.27
C ASN A 175 -42.53 17.76 -19.44
N PRO A 176 -41.86 17.47 -18.31
CA PRO A 176 -42.14 16.27 -17.51
C PRO A 176 -43.56 16.28 -16.92
N ASN A 177 -44.10 17.45 -16.59
CA ASN A 177 -45.46 17.56 -16.05
C ASN A 177 -46.51 17.20 -17.11
N ALA A 178 -46.31 17.63 -18.35
CA ALA A 178 -47.20 17.29 -19.46
C ALA A 178 -47.15 15.79 -19.79
N ILE A 179 -45.94 15.20 -19.79
CA ILE A 179 -45.74 13.76 -20.00
C ILE A 179 -46.46 12.95 -18.91
N LEU A 180 -46.34 13.35 -17.65
CA LEU A 180 -46.98 12.67 -16.52
C LEU A 180 -48.52 12.75 -16.61
N GLN A 181 -49.06 13.91 -17.00
CA GLN A 181 -50.49 14.05 -17.25
C GLN A 181 -50.98 13.18 -18.41
N MET A 182 -50.20 13.06 -19.50
CA MET A 182 -50.52 12.18 -20.61
C MET A 182 -50.53 10.71 -20.17
N GLN A 183 -49.53 10.28 -19.38
CA GLN A 183 -49.46 8.94 -18.84
C GLN A 183 -50.69 8.61 -17.97
N GLN A 184 -51.10 9.53 -17.10
CA GLN A 184 -52.28 9.34 -16.26
C GLN A 184 -53.56 9.19 -17.10
N LYS A 185 -53.75 10.04 -18.12
CA LYS A 185 -54.89 9.94 -19.05
C LYS A 185 -54.94 8.60 -19.78
N VAL A 186 -53.79 8.09 -20.24
CA VAL A 186 -53.70 6.78 -20.90
C VAL A 186 -54.08 5.67 -19.94
N VAL A 187 -53.54 5.68 -18.72
CA VAL A 187 -53.85 4.68 -17.68
C VAL A 187 -55.34 4.69 -17.32
N ASP A 188 -55.92 5.87 -17.11
CA ASP A 188 -57.34 6.01 -16.79
C ASP A 188 -58.23 5.48 -17.93
N TYR A 189 -57.85 5.75 -19.18
CA TYR A 189 -58.54 5.24 -20.37
C TYR A 189 -58.45 3.72 -20.51
N GLU A 190 -57.25 3.14 -20.36
CA GLU A 190 -57.04 1.69 -20.41
C GLU A 190 -57.83 0.99 -19.31
N GLN A 191 -57.86 1.56 -18.10
CA GLN A 191 -58.66 1.02 -17.00
C GLN A 191 -60.16 1.11 -17.27
N ALA A 192 -60.64 2.22 -17.84
CA ALA A 192 -62.04 2.36 -18.24
C ALA A 192 -62.43 1.33 -19.31
N LEU A 193 -61.56 1.11 -20.29
CA LEU A 193 -61.77 0.12 -21.34
C LEU A 193 -61.82 -1.30 -20.77
N GLN A 194 -60.95 -1.63 -19.81
CA GLN A 194 -60.98 -2.91 -19.12
C GLN A 194 -62.29 -3.13 -18.36
N ARG A 195 -62.75 -2.14 -17.58
CA ARG A 195 -64.04 -2.24 -16.87
C ARG A 195 -65.20 -2.43 -17.84
N GLN A 196 -65.17 -1.77 -18.99
CA GLN A 196 -66.19 -1.94 -20.02
C GLN A 196 -66.21 -3.37 -20.58
N ALA A 197 -65.04 -3.96 -20.83
CA ALA A 197 -64.94 -5.36 -21.27
C ALA A 197 -65.45 -6.34 -20.21
N GLU A 198 -65.15 -6.11 -18.94
CA GLU A 198 -65.66 -6.91 -17.82
C GLU A 198 -67.18 -6.84 -17.71
N LEU A 199 -67.77 -5.64 -17.84
CA LEU A 199 -69.22 -5.45 -17.83
C LEU A 199 -69.90 -6.16 -19.00
N LEU A 200 -69.33 -6.09 -20.21
CA LEU A 200 -69.83 -6.81 -21.38
C LEU A 200 -69.84 -8.33 -21.15
N LEU A 201 -68.76 -8.87 -20.57
CA LEU A 201 -68.70 -10.31 -20.23
C LEU A 201 -69.74 -10.71 -19.17
N GLN A 202 -70.02 -9.85 -18.19
CA GLN A 202 -71.08 -10.11 -17.22
C GLN A 202 -72.46 -10.07 -17.86
N GLU A 203 -72.70 -9.10 -18.76
CA GLU A 203 -73.97 -9.00 -19.49
C GLU A 203 -74.23 -10.25 -20.34
N ASP A 204 -73.22 -10.76 -21.03
CA ASP A 204 -73.33 -11.98 -21.83
C ASP A 204 -73.60 -13.23 -20.97
N LYS A 205 -72.98 -13.35 -19.80
CA LYS A 205 -73.26 -14.42 -18.83
C LYS A 205 -74.72 -14.38 -18.35
N ILE A 206 -75.19 -13.20 -17.94
CA ILE A 206 -76.59 -13.03 -17.49
C ILE A 206 -77.56 -13.36 -18.62
N LYS A 207 -77.27 -12.92 -19.86
CA LYS A 207 -78.08 -13.27 -21.04
C LYS A 207 -78.10 -14.78 -21.29
N GLN A 208 -76.99 -15.48 -21.10
CA GLN A 208 -76.93 -16.93 -21.23
C GLN A 208 -77.77 -17.63 -20.15
N GLU A 209 -77.59 -17.26 -18.88
CA GLU A 209 -78.38 -17.80 -17.76
C GLU A 209 -79.88 -17.57 -17.94
N GLN A 210 -80.29 -16.38 -18.43
CA GLN A 210 -81.70 -16.13 -18.74
C GLN A 210 -82.25 -17.02 -19.85
N ARG A 211 -81.45 -17.40 -20.86
CA ARG A 211 -81.87 -18.35 -21.90
C ARG A 211 -82.04 -19.75 -21.31
N GLU A 212 -81.10 -20.19 -20.48
CA GLU A 212 -81.17 -21.49 -19.80
C GLU A 212 -82.40 -21.58 -18.90
N LEU A 213 -82.65 -20.57 -18.05
CA LEU A 213 -83.85 -20.51 -17.20
C LEU A 213 -85.15 -20.54 -18.01
N LYS A 214 -85.22 -19.81 -19.14
CA LYS A 214 -86.40 -19.84 -20.04
C LYS A 214 -86.62 -21.22 -20.67
N MET A 215 -85.56 -21.99 -20.93
CA MET A 215 -85.67 -23.36 -21.45
C MET A 215 -86.20 -24.30 -20.36
N HIS A 216 -85.73 -24.15 -19.11
CA HIS A 216 -86.20 -24.95 -17.99
C HIS A 216 -87.67 -24.68 -17.60
N LEU A 217 -88.14 -23.44 -17.69
CA LEU A 217 -89.52 -23.05 -17.38
C LEU A 217 -90.57 -23.45 -18.44
N LYS A 218 -90.14 -23.83 -19.65
CA LYS A 218 -91.04 -24.29 -20.73
C LYS A 218 -91.28 -25.80 -20.73
N LYS A 219 -90.69 -26.52 -19.77
CA LYS A 219 -90.81 -27.97 -19.60
C LYS A 219 -91.74 -28.27 -18.43
#